data_AF-A0A7S4PE04-F1
#
_entry.id   AF-A0A7S4PE04-F1
#
_cell.length_a   1.000
_cell.length_b   1.000
_cell.length_c   1.000
_cell.angle_alpha   90.00
_cell.angle_beta   90.00
_cell.angle_gamma   90.00
#
_symmetry.space_group_name_H-M   'P 1'
#
loop_
_entity.id
_entity.type
_entity.pdbx_description
1 polymer ?
#
loop_
_entity_poly.entity_id
_entity_poly.type
_entity_poly.pdbx_seq_one_letter_code
_entity_poly.pdbx_strand_id
1 'polypeptide(L)'
;EKEKEKEKVSERPVRIPKETPDNLMDLVAERDGYLDKRGLRYPTWRRRWVVLADDGWLFYYQHEINWNDEKERKMYMYCRRLTRVGWEEQEQQKRRFCFHVYHSSQDIRLVLATQNEKQREEWMEAIDKSISRRDGCYIKG
;
A
#
# COMPACT_ATOMS: atom_id res chain seq x y z
N GLU A 1 -0.32 -7.67 -52.20
CA GLU A 1 -0.85 -7.88 -50.83
C GLU A 1 0.06 -7.24 -49.80
N LYS A 2 -0.53 -6.73 -48.70
CA LYS A 2 0.17 -6.10 -47.59
C LYS A 2 0.36 -7.16 -46.49
N GLU A 3 1.60 -7.49 -46.13
CA GLU A 3 1.87 -8.22 -44.89
C GLU A 3 2.57 -7.31 -43.88
N LYS A 4 2.01 -7.32 -42.66
CA LYS A 4 2.18 -6.35 -41.60
C LYS A 4 3.52 -6.55 -40.87
N GLU A 5 4.34 -5.51 -40.82
CA GLU A 5 5.40 -5.37 -39.82
C GLU A 5 4.78 -5.41 -38.41
N LYS A 6 5.24 -6.35 -37.59
CA LYS A 6 4.92 -6.39 -36.17
C LYS A 6 5.75 -5.33 -35.46
N GLU A 7 5.12 -4.21 -35.09
CA GLU A 7 5.70 -3.23 -34.19
C GLU A 7 6.16 -3.90 -32.89
N LYS A 8 7.46 -3.80 -32.63
CA LYS A 8 8.09 -4.09 -31.34
C LYS A 8 7.61 -3.02 -30.35
N VAL A 9 6.57 -3.31 -29.58
CA VAL A 9 6.19 -2.48 -28.44
C VAL A 9 7.33 -2.55 -27.43
N SER A 10 8.16 -1.50 -27.39
CA SER A 10 9.17 -1.34 -26.37
C SER A 10 8.46 -1.13 -25.03
N GLU A 11 8.39 -2.19 -24.21
CA GLU A 11 7.98 -2.05 -22.82
C GLU A 11 9.03 -1.21 -22.08
N ARG A 12 8.86 0.12 -22.11
CA ARG A 12 9.55 0.98 -21.15
C ARG A 12 8.99 0.62 -19.77
N PRO A 13 9.84 0.31 -18.77
CA PRO A 13 9.32 0.08 -17.42
C PRO A 13 8.60 1.35 -16.99
N VAL A 14 7.35 1.19 -16.53
CA VAL A 14 6.57 2.27 -15.94
C VAL A 14 7.42 2.88 -14.83
N ARG A 15 7.98 4.08 -15.09
CA ARG A 15 8.70 4.86 -14.08
C ARG A 15 7.64 5.46 -13.19
N ILE A 16 7.20 4.68 -12.20
CA ILE A 16 6.34 5.20 -11.13
C ILE A 16 7.19 6.26 -10.41
N PRO A 17 6.77 7.55 -10.37
CA PRO A 17 7.44 8.54 -9.55
C PRO A 17 7.52 7.99 -8.12
N LYS A 18 8.73 7.97 -7.55
CA LYS A 18 8.89 7.64 -6.13
C LYS A 18 8.37 8.84 -5.36
N GLU A 19 7.07 8.83 -5.06
CA GLU A 19 6.54 9.68 -3.99
C GLU A 19 7.25 9.25 -2.72
N THR A 20 8.25 10.03 -2.33
CA THR A 20 8.89 9.91 -1.04
C THR A 20 8.35 11.04 -0.17
N PRO A 21 8.06 10.79 1.11
CA PRO A 21 7.77 11.88 2.03
C PRO A 21 8.98 12.82 2.06
N ASP A 22 8.72 14.13 2.01
CA ASP A 22 9.77 15.16 2.03
C ASP A 22 10.62 15.05 3.32
N ASN A 23 10.00 14.66 4.44
CA ASN A 23 10.70 14.32 5.67
C ASN A 23 10.22 12.99 6.28
N LEU A 24 10.87 11.88 5.88
CA LEU A 24 10.64 10.55 6.45
C LEU A 24 10.93 10.47 7.96
N MET A 25 11.75 11.38 8.50
CA MET A 25 12.11 11.37 9.92
C MET A 25 11.00 11.89 10.82
N ASP A 26 10.17 12.79 10.30
CA ASP A 26 9.06 13.39 11.04
C ASP A 26 7.83 12.46 11.12
N LEU A 27 7.77 11.45 10.26
CA LEU A 27 6.65 10.50 10.25
C LEU A 27 6.66 9.60 11.49
N VAL A 28 5.48 9.43 12.08
CA VAL A 28 5.24 8.58 13.25
C VAL A 28 4.60 7.27 12.80
N ALA A 29 5.21 6.14 13.18
CA ALA A 29 4.60 4.83 12.94
C ALA A 29 3.37 4.64 13.84
N GLU A 30 2.23 4.34 13.23
CA GLU A 30 0.94 4.13 13.91
C GLU A 30 0.61 2.64 14.06
N ARG A 31 1.07 1.83 13.10
CA ARG A 31 0.90 0.38 13.09
C ARG A 31 1.94 -0.27 12.20
N ASP A 32 2.41 -1.45 12.58
CA ASP A 32 3.27 -2.30 11.78
C ASP A 32 2.85 -3.77 11.86
N GLY A 33 3.31 -4.57 10.90
CA GLY A 33 3.04 -6.00 10.88
C GLY A 33 3.18 -6.66 9.52
N TYR A 34 3.18 -7.99 9.51
CA TYR A 34 3.21 -8.75 8.26
C TYR A 34 1.85 -8.79 7.57
N LEU A 35 1.81 -8.42 6.28
CA LEU A 35 0.67 -8.58 5.38
C LEU A 35 1.09 -9.35 4.12
N ASP A 36 0.15 -10.09 3.55
CA ASP A 36 0.29 -10.64 2.20
C ASP A 36 -0.16 -9.58 1.20
N LYS A 37 0.72 -9.21 0.26
CA LYS A 37 0.39 -8.24 -0.79
C LYS A 37 0.28 -8.91 -2.15
N ARG A 38 -0.77 -8.57 -2.90
CA ARG A 38 -0.91 -8.94 -4.31
C ARG A 38 -0.03 -8.07 -5.21
N GLY A 39 0.69 -8.69 -6.13
CA GLY A 39 1.43 -8.02 -7.18
C GLY A 39 0.50 -7.29 -8.16
N LEU A 40 0.97 -6.15 -8.68
CA LEU A 40 0.20 -5.33 -9.63
C LEU A 40 0.21 -5.91 -11.05
N ARG A 41 1.40 -6.25 -11.56
CA ARG A 41 1.57 -6.82 -12.91
C ARG A 41 1.21 -8.30 -12.97
N TYR A 42 1.56 -9.05 -11.93
CA TYR A 42 1.29 -10.47 -11.81
C TYR A 42 0.64 -10.73 -10.44
N PRO A 43 -0.51 -11.42 -10.37
CA PRO A 43 -1.32 -11.58 -9.15
C PRO A 43 -0.72 -12.58 -8.15
N THR A 44 0.60 -12.59 -8.02
CA THR A 44 1.32 -13.35 -6.99
C THR A 44 1.20 -12.65 -5.64
N TRP A 45 1.10 -13.44 -4.57
CA TRP A 45 1.09 -12.93 -3.20
C TRP A 45 2.49 -12.96 -2.62
N ARG A 46 2.90 -11.88 -1.96
CA ARG A 46 4.19 -11.80 -1.27
C ARG A 46 3.98 -11.26 0.14
N ARG A 47 4.51 -11.97 1.12
CA ARG A 47 4.58 -11.52 2.51
C ARG A 47 5.55 -10.34 2.62
N ARG A 48 5.09 -9.28 3.27
CA ARG A 48 5.83 -8.03 3.48
C ARG A 48 5.60 -7.52 4.89
N TRP A 49 6.64 -6.99 5.51
CA TRP A 49 6.47 -6.17 6.69
C TRP A 49 5.96 -4.81 6.23
N VAL A 50 4.84 -4.39 6.78
CA VAL A 50 4.14 -3.17 6.40
C VAL A 50 4.17 -2.24 7.59
N VAL A 51 4.48 -0.97 7.35
CA VAL A 51 4.35 0.08 8.36
C VAL A 51 3.37 1.13 7.82
N LEU A 52 2.31 1.37 8.56
CA LEU A 52 1.46 2.54 8.42
C LEU A 52 2.06 3.64 9.30
N ALA A 53 2.55 4.68 8.67
CA ALA A 53 2.85 5.94 9.32
C ALA A 53 1.67 6.91 9.17
N ASP A 54 1.71 7.98 9.94
CA ASP A 54 0.80 9.11 9.84
C ASP A 54 0.69 9.69 8.41
N ASP A 55 -0.34 10.51 8.19
CA ASP A 55 -0.70 11.06 6.89
C ASP A 55 -1.03 10.03 5.80
N GLY A 56 -1.40 8.80 6.22
CA GLY A 56 -1.74 7.70 5.34
C GLY A 56 -0.55 7.11 4.60
N TRP A 57 0.69 7.31 5.08
CA TRP A 57 1.87 6.75 4.44
C TRP A 57 2.02 5.25 4.76
N LEU A 58 2.07 4.43 3.72
CA LEU A 58 2.25 2.98 3.84
C LEU A 58 3.58 2.55 3.24
N PHE A 59 4.45 1.98 4.08
CA PHE A 59 5.78 1.48 3.72
C PHE A 59 5.81 -0.03 3.67
N TYR A 60 6.61 -0.57 2.75
CA TYR A 60 6.78 -2.01 2.58
C TYR A 60 8.24 -2.39 2.67
N TYR A 61 8.55 -3.32 3.58
CA TYR A 61 9.88 -3.84 3.81
C TYR A 61 9.94 -5.34 3.47
N GLN A 62 11.15 -5.81 3.18
CA GLN A 62 11.37 -7.24 2.93
C GLN A 62 11.22 -8.06 4.21
N HIS A 63 11.67 -7.50 5.33
CA HIS A 63 11.68 -8.08 6.66
C HIS A 63 11.20 -7.04 7.68
N GLU A 64 10.92 -7.49 8.90
CA GLU A 64 10.68 -6.62 10.05
C GLU A 64 11.84 -5.66 10.28
N ILE A 65 11.51 -4.45 10.76
CA ILE A 65 12.45 -3.36 10.98
C ILE A 65 12.12 -2.64 12.29
N ASN A 66 13.13 -1.99 12.87
CA ASN A 66 12.96 -1.00 13.92
C ASN A 66 12.67 0.38 13.29
N TRP A 67 11.45 0.90 13.45
CA TRP A 67 11.09 2.21 12.91
C TRP A 67 11.96 3.35 13.47
N ASN A 68 12.45 3.23 14.71
CA ASN A 68 13.27 4.27 15.33
C ASN A 68 14.74 4.24 14.88
N ASP A 69 15.15 3.19 14.16
CA ASP A 69 16.46 3.15 13.51
C ASP A 69 16.37 3.83 12.14
N GLU A 70 17.06 4.95 11.98
CA GLU A 70 17.09 5.72 10.73
C GLU A 70 17.55 4.89 9.52
N LYS A 71 18.53 4.01 9.71
CA LYS A 71 19.09 3.19 8.63
C LYS A 71 18.09 2.16 8.18
N GLU A 72 17.43 1.48 9.11
CA GLU A 72 16.40 0.50 8.79
C GLU A 72 15.14 1.16 8.21
N ARG A 73 14.71 2.31 8.74
CA ARG A 73 13.55 3.06 8.24
C ARG A 73 13.69 3.40 6.76
N LYS A 74 14.91 3.75 6.29
CA LYS A 74 15.22 4.07 4.89
C LYS A 74 15.31 2.84 3.96
N MET A 75 15.24 1.62 4.49
CA MET A 75 15.35 0.36 3.72
C MET A 75 14.03 -0.08 3.07
N TYR A 76 12.99 0.77 3.03
CA TYR A 76 11.72 0.41 2.41
C TYR A 76 11.92 0.07 0.92
N MET A 77 11.23 -0.96 0.42
CA MET A 77 11.25 -1.30 -1.00
C MET A 77 10.44 -0.30 -1.82
N TYR A 78 9.30 0.11 -1.29
CA TYR A 78 8.43 1.13 -1.85
C TYR A 78 7.51 1.67 -0.76
N CYS A 79 7.02 2.89 -0.96
CA CYS A 79 6.05 3.55 -0.11
C CYS A 79 4.93 4.15 -0.98
N ARG A 80 3.75 4.35 -0.38
CA ARG A 80 2.57 4.93 -1.04
C ARG A 80 1.79 5.76 -0.03
N ARG A 81 1.33 6.93 -0.45
CA ARG A 81 0.39 7.75 0.34
C ARG A 81 -1.07 7.43 0.03
N LEU A 82 -1.76 6.80 0.96
CA LEU A 82 -3.09 6.27 0.72
C LEU A 82 -4.17 7.36 0.66
N THR A 83 -5.23 7.11 -0.10
CA THR A 83 -6.40 8.01 -0.23
C THR A 83 -7.71 7.36 0.18
N ARG A 84 -7.80 6.03 0.10
CA ARG A 84 -9.01 5.28 0.45
C ARG A 84 -8.64 3.87 0.85
N VAL A 85 -9.43 3.29 1.73
CA VAL A 85 -9.41 1.86 2.09
C VAL A 85 -10.83 1.29 1.96
N GLY A 86 -10.92 0.00 1.65
CA GLY A 86 -12.20 -0.70 1.55
C GLY A 86 -12.00 -2.20 1.33
N TRP A 87 -13.10 -2.92 1.18
CA TRP A 87 -13.08 -4.34 0.86
C TRP A 87 -14.34 -4.71 0.05
N GLU A 88 -14.30 -5.87 -0.61
CA GLU A 88 -15.41 -6.38 -1.43
C GLU A 88 -15.62 -7.87 -1.14
N GLU A 89 -16.88 -8.29 -1.03
CA GLU A 89 -17.27 -9.68 -0.77
C GLU A 89 -16.71 -10.66 -1.82
N GLN A 90 -16.76 -10.26 -3.10
CA GLN A 90 -16.24 -11.06 -4.21
C GLN A 90 -14.72 -11.33 -4.10
N GLU A 91 -13.96 -10.40 -3.52
CA GLU A 91 -12.52 -10.61 -3.29
C GLU A 91 -12.28 -11.53 -2.08
N GLN A 92 -13.15 -11.51 -1.05
CA GLN A 92 -13.05 -12.44 0.09
C GLN A 92 -13.16 -13.90 -0.34
N GLN A 93 -13.99 -14.17 -1.36
CA GLN A 93 -14.14 -15.51 -1.93
C GLN A 93 -12.86 -16.01 -2.61
N LYS A 94 -12.04 -15.11 -3.16
CA LYS A 94 -10.75 -15.44 -3.81
C LYS A 94 -9.62 -15.55 -2.80
N ARG A 95 -9.60 -14.67 -1.80
CA ARG A 95 -8.62 -14.65 -0.70
C ARG A 95 -9.31 -14.13 0.56
N ARG A 96 -9.39 -14.99 1.56
CA ARG A 96 -9.94 -14.63 2.87
C ARG A 96 -9.15 -13.48 3.49
N PHE A 97 -9.88 -12.62 4.21
CA PHE A 97 -9.33 -11.53 5.03
C PHE A 97 -8.54 -10.51 4.20
N CYS A 98 -8.92 -10.34 2.93
CA CYS A 98 -8.31 -9.32 2.08
C CYS A 98 -9.00 -7.96 2.22
N PHE A 99 -8.31 -6.91 1.83
CA PHE A 99 -8.83 -5.56 1.71
C PHE A 99 -8.03 -4.83 0.62
N HIS A 100 -8.53 -3.71 0.17
CA HIS A 100 -7.89 -2.91 -0.86
C HIS A 100 -7.67 -1.47 -0.42
N VAL A 101 -6.59 -0.88 -0.91
CA VAL A 101 -6.23 0.52 -0.68
C VAL A 101 -5.95 1.22 -2.01
N TYR A 102 -6.19 2.53 -2.05
CA TYR A 102 -5.94 3.39 -3.20
C TYR A 102 -4.87 4.43 -2.88
N HIS A 103 -4.14 4.86 -3.90
CA HIS A 103 -3.00 5.78 -3.80
C HIS A 103 -3.21 7.02 -4.68
N SER A 104 -2.75 8.18 -4.18
CA SER A 104 -3.13 9.53 -4.63
C SER A 104 -2.78 9.90 -6.07
N SER A 105 -1.67 9.44 -6.64
CA SER A 105 -1.27 9.92 -7.99
C SER A 105 -1.83 9.10 -9.15
N GLN A 106 -2.38 7.91 -8.90
CA GLN A 106 -2.75 6.99 -9.99
C GLN A 106 -4.05 6.21 -9.75
N ASP A 107 -4.76 6.46 -8.65
CA ASP A 107 -5.93 5.66 -8.20
C ASP A 107 -5.67 4.14 -8.29
N ILE A 108 -4.41 3.74 -8.06
CA ILE A 108 -4.01 2.34 -8.17
C ILE A 108 -4.59 1.58 -6.99
N ARG A 109 -5.45 0.61 -7.31
CA ARG A 109 -5.98 -0.35 -6.36
C ARG A 109 -4.91 -1.39 -6.00
N LEU A 110 -4.49 -1.39 -4.74
CA LEU A 110 -3.63 -2.41 -4.15
C LEU A 110 -4.47 -3.36 -3.30
N VAL A 111 -4.18 -4.65 -3.33
CA VAL A 111 -4.86 -5.65 -2.49
C VAL A 111 -3.88 -6.25 -1.49
N LEU A 112 -4.29 -6.25 -0.23
CA LEU A 112 -3.59 -6.76 0.93
C LEU A 112 -4.45 -7.83 1.61
N ALA A 113 -3.83 -8.75 2.35
CA ALA A 113 -4.54 -9.74 3.14
C ALA A 113 -3.84 -9.98 4.49
N THR A 114 -4.66 -10.21 5.51
CA THR A 114 -4.25 -10.51 6.89
C THR A 114 -4.42 -12.00 7.19
N GLN A 115 -4.05 -12.42 8.41
CA GLN A 115 -4.20 -13.81 8.84
C GLN A 115 -5.63 -14.13 9.30
N ASN A 116 -6.37 -13.12 9.76
CA ASN A 116 -7.73 -13.25 10.28
C ASN A 116 -8.52 -11.96 10.10
N GLU A 117 -9.83 -12.06 10.31
CA GLU A 117 -10.80 -10.97 10.18
C GLU A 117 -10.53 -9.80 11.13
N LYS A 118 -10.25 -10.08 12.41
CA LYS A 118 -9.91 -9.06 13.41
C LYS A 118 -8.74 -8.19 12.93
N GLN A 119 -7.66 -8.80 12.46
CA GLN A 119 -6.53 -8.05 11.90
C GLN A 119 -6.94 -7.22 10.68
N ARG A 120 -7.80 -7.75 9.79
CA ARG A 120 -8.27 -6.99 8.61
C ARG A 120 -8.98 -5.72 9.07
N GLU A 121 -9.92 -5.84 9.99
CA GLU A 121 -10.69 -4.72 10.53
C GLU A 121 -9.80 -3.68 11.18
N GLU A 122 -8.90 -4.11 12.06
CA GLU A 122 -7.99 -3.19 12.73
C GLU A 122 -7.02 -2.47 11.77
N TRP A 123 -6.54 -3.17 10.72
CA TRP A 123 -5.71 -2.53 9.69
C TRP A 123 -6.52 -1.52 8.88
N MET A 124 -7.74 -1.86 8.46
CA MET A 124 -8.61 -0.94 7.73
C MET A 124 -8.96 0.29 8.58
N GLU A 125 -9.30 0.10 9.85
CA GLU A 125 -9.61 1.19 10.78
C GLU A 125 -8.40 2.11 11.00
N ALA A 126 -7.20 1.55 11.19
CA ALA A 126 -5.99 2.34 11.35
C ALA A 126 -5.69 3.18 10.09
N ILE A 127 -5.81 2.57 8.91
CA ILE A 127 -5.60 3.25 7.62
C ILE A 127 -6.64 4.36 7.42
N ASP A 128 -7.93 4.07 7.65
CA ASP A 128 -9.01 5.03 7.50
C ASP A 128 -8.83 6.26 8.41
N LYS A 129 -8.46 6.01 9.68
CA LYS A 129 -8.13 7.08 10.63
C LYS A 129 -6.90 7.89 10.20
N SER A 130 -5.87 7.24 9.68
CA SER A 130 -4.64 7.90 9.21
C SER A 130 -4.89 8.81 8.02
N ILE A 131 -5.68 8.34 7.05
CA ILE A 131 -6.13 9.14 5.91
C ILE A 131 -7.01 10.31 6.37
N SER A 132 -7.95 10.06 7.28
CA SER A 132 -8.90 11.09 7.75
C SER A 132 -8.23 12.20 8.56
N ARG A 133 -7.19 11.90 9.35
CA ARG A 133 -6.42 12.91 10.09
C ARG A 133 -5.79 13.96 9.16
N ARG A 134 -5.31 13.51 7.99
CA ARG A 134 -4.72 14.39 6.96
C ARG A 134 -5.75 15.36 6.41
N ASP A 135 -6.96 14.88 6.15
CA ASP A 135 -8.03 15.69 5.54
C ASP A 135 -8.62 16.72 6.54
N GLY A 136 -8.05 16.77 7.76
CA GLY A 136 -8.29 17.77 8.79
C GLY A 136 -9.50 17.45 9.64
N CYS A 137 -9.70 18.27 10.66
CA CYS A 137 -10.94 18.37 11.42
C CYS A 137 -12.22 18.23 10.57
N TYR A 138 -12.72 17.03 10.38
CA TYR A 138 -14.12 16.80 10.05
C TYR A 138 -14.79 16.32 11.33
N ILE A 139 -15.18 17.29 12.14
CA ILE A 139 -16.23 17.10 13.14
C ILE A 139 -17.40 16.51 12.36
N LYS A 140 -17.70 15.24 12.59
CA LYS A 140 -18.99 14.67 12.20
C LYS A 140 -20.06 15.46 12.97
N GLY A 141 -20.72 16.38 12.28
CA GLY A 141 -22.08 16.82 12.62
C GLY A 141 -23.09 15.82 12.09
#